data_AF-A0A498G8M6-F1
#
_entry.id   AF-A0A498G8M6-F1
#
_cell.length_a   1.000
_cell.length_b   1.000
_cell.length_c   1.000
_cell.angle_alpha   90.00
_cell.angle_beta   90.00
_cell.angle_gamma   90.00
#
_symmetry.space_group_name_H-M   'P 1'
#
loop_
_entity.id
_entity.type
_entity.pdbx_description
1 polymer ?
#
loop_
_entity_poly.entity_id
_entity_poly.type
_entity_poly.pdbx_seq_one_letter_code
_entity_poly.pdbx_strand_id
1 'polypeptide(L)'
;MQERTASTLRNGVLGGVVGSALGFVPLVLLVAPLLGGGVAGYLEREGPKRGALAGAVAGVVMAAVSTLITGVVLAVRFGEFPVGGGPLRSLGIAALLSLAATLGQVLVAGVGGALGALLADGRASAPGGSLTGAGGDGARPPSWRAILGGIVAGIAAFLAVTISLTVVLDPLVWPSLLVALPIGAVAGASAAVLGYRYLARGPEETINWRAVGIGVLVVVLVFGLLLFGLSVLGQQRVEQSAESTYEYRVTLSTDRSLENATVYVPMPTDDGDTELTAQFLQSVRYERDVPALRDYDPDPTPVNFTYERVETEHGPMIAISADRIDVSRVYYRVVENETMGWRERISPDEYDPTDPAMGVRDDGSFTFTVTLRSEERIETADPLGTAPVLTPQYDRTAVECRFGTDAERHRCYEYDSRVYATYDTTPNATVYVSTGLSGRNEWFSGGWTGNEYHDRTSVELLGPGRGWYVASGELEVGRGNYRD
;
A
#
# COMPACT_ATOMS: atom_id res chain seq x y z
N MET A 1 50.33 -25.09 11.97
CA MET A 1 49.44 -24.07 11.37
C MET A 1 48.07 -24.66 10.99
N GLN A 2 48.03 -25.82 10.30
CA GLN A 2 46.78 -26.51 9.92
C GLN A 2 45.82 -26.81 11.08
N GLU A 3 46.34 -27.24 12.24
CA GLU A 3 45.50 -27.63 13.39
C GLU A 3 44.71 -26.45 13.99
N ARG A 4 45.30 -25.25 13.96
CA ARG A 4 44.66 -24.01 14.46
C ARG A 4 43.60 -23.48 13.51
N THR A 5 43.82 -23.56 12.20
CA THR A 5 42.80 -23.18 11.21
C THR A 5 41.60 -24.12 11.26
N ALA A 6 41.84 -25.41 11.51
CA ALA A 6 40.78 -26.41 11.66
C ALA A 6 39.88 -26.15 12.88
N SER A 7 40.44 -25.72 14.01
CA SER A 7 39.64 -25.36 15.19
C SER A 7 38.78 -24.12 14.96
N THR A 8 39.30 -23.08 14.30
CA THR A 8 38.54 -21.86 14.01
C THR A 8 37.36 -22.13 13.07
N LEU A 9 37.57 -22.97 12.05
CA LEU A 9 36.51 -23.44 11.16
C LEU A 9 35.43 -24.21 11.92
N ARG A 10 35.82 -25.15 12.79
CA ARG A 10 34.88 -25.94 13.59
C ARG A 10 34.04 -25.08 14.52
N ASN A 11 34.67 -24.13 15.21
CA ASN A 11 34.00 -23.23 16.14
C ASN A 11 33.05 -22.27 15.40
N GLY A 12 33.46 -21.77 14.23
CA GLY A 12 32.61 -20.99 13.34
C GLY A 12 31.39 -21.76 12.85
N VAL A 13 31.56 -23.00 12.40
CA VAL A 13 30.44 -23.86 11.97
C VAL A 13 29.46 -24.10 13.12
N LEU A 14 29.94 -24.39 14.33
CA LEU A 14 29.09 -24.57 15.52
C LEU A 14 28.29 -23.30 15.84
N GLY A 15 28.93 -22.13 15.84
CA GLY A 15 28.24 -20.86 16.04
C GLY A 15 27.22 -20.56 14.94
N GLY A 16 27.53 -20.94 13.69
CA GLY A 16 26.62 -20.79 12.55
C GLY A 16 25.37 -21.68 12.66
N VAL A 17 25.50 -22.91 13.15
CA VAL A 17 24.36 -23.80 13.41
C VAL A 17 23.48 -23.24 14.54
N VAL A 18 24.09 -22.79 15.64
CA VAL A 18 23.36 -22.18 16.77
C VAL A 18 22.62 -20.91 16.33
N GLY A 19 23.30 -20.02 15.59
CA GLY A 19 22.68 -18.82 15.06
C GLY A 19 21.55 -19.10 14.07
N SER A 20 21.69 -20.13 13.23
CA SER A 20 20.61 -20.56 12.32
C SER A 20 19.40 -21.08 13.09
N ALA A 21 19.60 -21.90 14.12
CA ALA A 21 18.52 -22.42 14.96
C ALA A 21 17.77 -21.28 15.70
N LEU A 22 18.52 -20.32 16.25
CA LEU A 22 17.94 -19.14 16.89
C LEU A 22 17.21 -18.22 15.90
N GLY A 23 17.60 -18.23 14.63
CA GLY A 23 16.90 -17.55 13.55
C GLY A 23 15.45 -17.99 13.36
N PHE A 24 15.06 -19.18 13.84
CA PHE A 24 13.66 -19.64 13.77
C PHE A 24 12.78 -19.16 14.91
N VAL A 25 13.35 -18.49 15.92
CA VAL A 25 12.60 -17.94 17.05
C VAL A 25 12.23 -16.50 16.73
N PRO A 26 10.92 -16.16 16.61
CA PRO A 26 10.48 -14.78 16.45
C PRO A 26 11.07 -13.89 17.56
N LEU A 27 11.42 -12.64 17.23
CA LEU A 27 12.18 -11.67 18.06
C LEU A 27 13.69 -11.92 18.17
N VAL A 28 14.15 -13.17 18.16
CA VAL A 28 15.60 -13.49 18.24
C VAL A 28 16.27 -13.42 16.87
N LEU A 29 15.51 -13.55 15.78
CA LEU A 29 16.01 -13.51 14.40
C LEU A 29 16.87 -12.27 14.08
N LEU A 30 16.54 -11.10 14.64
CA LEU A 30 17.30 -9.86 14.41
C LEU A 30 18.70 -9.87 15.06
N VAL A 31 18.87 -10.63 16.14
CA VAL A 31 20.14 -10.71 16.90
C VAL A 31 20.84 -12.06 16.74
N ALA A 32 20.21 -13.02 16.06
CA ALA A 32 20.72 -14.36 15.84
C ALA A 32 22.12 -14.39 15.21
N PRO A 33 22.47 -13.52 14.24
CA PRO A 33 23.83 -13.48 13.71
C PRO A 33 24.86 -13.06 14.77
N LEU A 34 24.51 -12.09 15.61
CA LEU A 34 25.38 -11.61 16.68
C LEU A 34 25.59 -12.71 17.74
N LEU A 35 24.54 -13.44 18.11
CA LEU A 35 24.60 -14.53 19.08
C LEU A 35 25.36 -15.74 18.54
N GLY A 36 25.09 -16.17 17.31
CA GLY A 36 25.82 -17.27 16.66
C GLY A 36 27.30 -16.95 16.49
N GLY A 37 27.61 -15.71 16.08
CA GLY A 37 28.96 -15.17 16.09
C GLY A 37 29.60 -15.21 17.47
N GLY A 38 28.89 -14.73 18.49
CA GLY A 38 29.34 -14.72 19.89
C GLY A 38 29.70 -16.09 20.43
N VAL A 39 28.89 -17.12 20.13
CA VAL A 39 29.19 -18.51 20.48
C VAL A 39 30.48 -18.98 19.80
N ALA A 40 30.63 -18.73 18.50
CA ALA A 40 31.85 -19.09 17.76
C ALA A 40 33.10 -18.44 18.37
N GLY A 41 33.02 -17.15 18.68
CA GLY A 41 34.11 -16.41 19.31
C GLY A 41 34.45 -16.88 20.73
N TYR A 42 33.43 -17.18 21.53
CA TYR A 42 33.60 -17.67 22.91
C TYR A 42 34.29 -19.04 22.97
N LEU A 43 34.02 -19.90 21.98
CA LEU A 43 34.68 -21.20 21.84
C LEU A 43 36.12 -21.08 21.33
N GLU A 44 36.44 -20.02 20.58
CA GLU A 44 37.76 -19.82 19.99
C GLU A 44 38.85 -19.51 21.04
N ARG A 45 38.55 -18.69 22.05
CA ARG A 45 39.46 -18.37 23.19
C ARG A 45 40.86 -17.85 22.83
N GLU A 46 41.09 -17.46 21.58
CA GLU A 46 42.39 -17.00 21.08
C GLU A 46 42.36 -15.51 20.71
N GLY A 47 41.62 -14.73 21.50
CA GLY A 47 41.51 -13.28 21.38
C GLY A 47 40.57 -12.77 20.27
N PRO A 48 40.33 -11.44 20.22
CA PRO A 48 39.25 -10.85 19.43
C PRO A 48 39.42 -10.97 17.91
N LYS A 49 40.65 -11.05 17.41
CA LYS A 49 40.91 -11.20 15.96
C LYS A 49 40.50 -12.57 15.45
N ARG A 50 40.85 -13.64 16.17
CA ARG A 50 40.44 -15.00 15.83
C ARG A 50 38.97 -15.24 16.15
N GLY A 51 38.46 -14.65 17.24
CA GLY A 51 37.04 -14.62 17.53
C GLY A 51 36.21 -14.01 16.39
N ALA A 52 36.66 -12.88 15.82
CA ALA A 52 36.01 -12.28 14.66
C ALA A 52 36.03 -13.17 13.41
N LEU A 53 37.14 -13.88 13.17
CA LEU A 53 37.24 -14.85 12.07
C LEU A 53 36.26 -16.01 12.25
N ALA A 54 36.21 -16.59 13.46
CA ALA A 54 35.25 -17.64 13.82
C ALA A 54 33.81 -17.15 13.65
N GLY A 55 33.52 -15.91 14.08
CA GLY A 55 32.23 -15.27 13.90
C GLY A 55 31.85 -15.03 12.44
N ALA A 56 32.80 -14.61 11.59
CA ALA A 56 32.55 -14.44 10.16
C ALA A 56 32.22 -15.79 9.47
N VAL A 57 32.93 -16.86 9.85
CA VAL A 57 32.61 -18.23 9.39
C VAL A 57 31.20 -18.65 9.82
N ALA A 58 30.80 -18.35 11.06
CA ALA A 58 29.43 -18.57 11.53
C ALA A 58 28.41 -17.79 10.68
N GLY A 59 28.72 -16.54 10.36
CA GLY A 59 28.03 -15.69 9.39
C GLY A 59 27.71 -16.38 8.06
N VAL A 60 28.76 -16.92 7.41
CA VAL A 60 28.66 -17.58 6.10
C VAL A 60 27.79 -18.84 6.19
N VAL A 61 27.94 -19.62 7.26
CA VAL A 61 27.13 -20.83 7.48
C VAL A 61 25.65 -20.48 7.63
N MET A 62 25.31 -19.45 8.43
CA MET A 62 23.90 -19.04 8.57
C MET A 62 23.33 -18.49 7.27
N ALA A 63 24.10 -17.71 6.52
CA ALA A 63 23.69 -17.20 5.21
C ALA A 63 23.38 -18.35 4.24
N ALA A 64 24.21 -19.39 4.21
CA ALA A 64 23.98 -20.58 3.40
C ALA A 64 22.71 -21.34 3.82
N VAL A 65 22.50 -21.54 5.13
CA VAL A 65 21.31 -22.22 5.66
C VAL A 65 20.04 -21.43 5.37
N SER A 66 20.04 -20.11 5.60
CA SER A 66 18.90 -19.24 5.31
C SER A 66 18.56 -19.22 3.83
N THR A 67 19.57 -19.17 2.97
CA THR A 67 19.39 -19.22 1.50
C THR A 67 18.77 -20.54 1.07
N LEU A 68 19.26 -21.67 1.61
CA LEU A 68 18.71 -23.00 1.32
C LEU A 68 17.24 -23.09 1.74
N ILE A 69 16.91 -22.65 2.96
CA ILE A 69 15.54 -22.76 3.50
C ILE A 69 14.59 -21.84 2.75
N THR A 70 15.00 -20.61 2.47
CA THR A 70 14.20 -19.67 1.65
C THR A 70 13.99 -20.24 0.25
N GLY A 71 15.02 -20.82 -0.37
CA GLY A 71 14.93 -21.49 -1.66
C GLY A 71 13.94 -22.65 -1.66
N VAL A 72 13.97 -23.51 -0.63
CA VAL A 72 13.03 -24.63 -0.49
C VAL A 72 11.60 -24.14 -0.26
N VAL A 73 11.39 -23.14 0.61
CA VAL A 73 10.05 -22.57 0.87
C VAL A 73 9.46 -21.95 -0.40
N LEU A 74 10.27 -21.21 -1.16
CA LEU A 74 9.83 -20.63 -2.43
C LEU A 74 9.50 -21.71 -3.45
N ALA A 75 10.32 -22.75 -3.57
CA ALA A 75 10.07 -23.88 -4.47
C ALA A 75 8.79 -24.64 -4.12
N VAL A 76 8.57 -24.92 -2.84
CA VAL A 76 7.37 -25.63 -2.35
C VAL A 76 6.11 -24.78 -2.52
N ARG A 77 6.20 -23.47 -2.28
CA ARG A 77 5.03 -22.57 -2.30
C ARG A 77 4.62 -22.18 -3.72
N PHE A 78 5.56 -22.04 -4.64
CA PHE A 78 5.32 -21.47 -5.97
C PHE A 78 5.55 -22.46 -7.13
N GLY A 79 5.99 -23.69 -6.87
CA GLY A 79 6.08 -24.78 -7.86
C GLY A 79 7.21 -24.62 -8.90
N GLU A 80 7.59 -23.38 -9.23
CA GLU A 80 8.68 -23.04 -10.14
C GLU A 80 9.52 -21.90 -9.53
N PHE A 81 10.84 -22.01 -9.64
CA PHE A 81 11.73 -20.89 -9.32
C PHE A 81 11.54 -19.78 -10.37
N PRO A 82 11.48 -18.50 -9.98
CA PRO A 82 11.33 -17.36 -10.90
C PRO A 82 12.66 -17.07 -11.63
N VAL A 83 13.16 -18.05 -12.37
CA VAL A 83 14.37 -17.93 -13.20
C VAL A 83 14.02 -17.91 -14.69
N GLY A 84 12.75 -18.09 -15.04
CA GLY A 84 12.25 -18.25 -16.41
C GLY A 84 11.37 -17.11 -16.91
N GLY A 85 11.80 -15.85 -16.79
CA GLY A 85 11.16 -14.71 -17.44
C GLY A 85 11.99 -13.44 -17.29
N GLY A 86 12.59 -12.94 -18.38
CA GLY A 86 13.49 -11.78 -18.36
C GLY A 86 12.81 -10.44 -17.98
N PRO A 87 13.56 -9.33 -17.85
CA PRO A 87 14.96 -9.12 -18.22
C PRO A 87 15.88 -9.13 -16.99
N LEU A 88 17.13 -9.53 -17.22
CA LEU A 88 18.28 -9.70 -16.29
C LEU A 88 18.55 -8.57 -15.26
N ARG A 89 17.80 -7.47 -15.24
CA ARG A 89 17.94 -6.36 -14.28
C ARG A 89 17.24 -6.61 -12.93
N SER A 90 16.07 -7.25 -12.91
CA SER A 90 15.38 -7.58 -11.65
C SER A 90 16.11 -8.67 -10.86
N LEU A 91 16.67 -9.65 -11.57
CA LEU A 91 17.61 -10.65 -11.02
C LEU A 91 18.89 -10.00 -10.47
N GLY A 92 19.42 -8.99 -11.17
CA GLY A 92 20.57 -8.22 -10.70
C GLY A 92 20.32 -7.57 -9.34
N ILE A 93 19.18 -6.87 -9.17
CA ILE A 93 18.85 -6.17 -7.93
C ILE A 93 18.56 -7.16 -6.80
N ALA A 94 17.78 -8.22 -7.05
CA ALA A 94 17.50 -9.24 -6.03
C ALA A 94 18.76 -10.01 -5.59
N ALA A 95 19.63 -10.36 -6.53
CA ALA A 95 20.91 -10.99 -6.23
C ALA A 95 21.84 -10.04 -5.45
N LEU A 96 21.85 -8.76 -5.79
CA LEU A 96 22.66 -7.75 -5.10
C LEU A 96 22.13 -7.45 -3.69
N LEU A 97 20.82 -7.43 -3.50
CA LEU A 97 20.15 -7.34 -2.19
C LEU A 97 20.46 -8.57 -1.33
N SER A 98 20.36 -9.77 -1.90
CA SER A 98 20.70 -11.02 -1.20
C SER A 98 22.18 -11.07 -0.83
N LEU A 99 23.06 -10.65 -1.74
CA LEU A 99 24.49 -10.53 -1.46
C LEU A 99 24.77 -9.50 -0.35
N ALA A 100 24.10 -8.35 -0.37
CA ALA A 100 24.24 -7.33 0.66
C ALA A 100 23.76 -7.84 2.04
N ALA A 101 22.62 -8.55 2.07
CA ALA A 101 22.08 -9.13 3.30
C ALA A 101 23.02 -10.20 3.88
N THR A 102 23.56 -11.09 3.03
CA THR A 102 24.51 -12.12 3.47
C THR A 102 25.82 -11.51 3.96
N LEU A 103 26.35 -10.48 3.30
CA LEU A 103 27.53 -9.74 3.77
C LEU A 103 27.28 -9.02 5.10
N GLY A 104 26.10 -8.41 5.27
CA GLY A 104 25.70 -7.79 6.54
C GLY A 104 25.62 -8.81 7.67
N GLN A 105 25.04 -9.98 7.41
CA GLN A 105 24.96 -11.08 8.36
C GLN A 105 26.34 -11.61 8.77
N VAL A 106 27.27 -11.72 7.82
CA VAL A 106 28.67 -12.11 8.08
C VAL A 106 29.39 -11.08 8.95
N LEU A 107 29.20 -9.79 8.69
CA LEU A 107 29.79 -8.72 9.48
C LEU A 107 29.27 -8.72 10.93
N VAL A 108 27.95 -8.80 11.13
CA VAL A 108 27.35 -8.84 12.47
C VAL A 108 27.82 -10.06 13.25
N ALA A 109 27.91 -11.23 12.60
CA ALA A 109 28.43 -12.43 13.23
C ALA A 109 29.92 -12.31 13.57
N GLY A 110 30.73 -11.67 12.71
CA GLY A 110 32.12 -11.32 13.02
C GLY A 110 32.25 -10.43 14.26
N VAL A 111 31.39 -9.42 14.39
CA VAL A 111 31.33 -8.58 15.60
C VAL A 111 30.97 -9.39 16.83
N GLY A 112 29.94 -10.25 16.72
CA GLY A 112 29.56 -11.19 17.77
C GLY A 112 30.75 -12.02 18.22
N GLY A 113 31.50 -12.60 17.26
CA GLY A 113 32.67 -13.41 17.54
C GLY A 113 33.81 -12.67 18.23
N ALA A 114 34.05 -11.41 17.88
CA ALA A 114 35.01 -10.58 18.60
C ALA A 114 34.60 -10.39 20.08
N LEU A 115 33.31 -10.11 20.32
CA LEU A 115 32.76 -9.93 21.68
C LEU A 115 32.78 -11.23 22.49
N GLY A 116 32.43 -12.35 21.85
CA GLY A 116 32.45 -13.67 22.47
C GLY A 116 33.84 -14.08 22.96
N ALA A 117 34.87 -13.82 22.15
CA ALA A 117 36.26 -14.08 22.54
C ALA A 117 36.70 -13.20 23.73
N LEU A 118 36.32 -11.92 23.73
CA LEU A 118 36.62 -11.01 24.85
C LEU A 118 35.97 -11.49 26.16
N LEU A 119 34.74 -12.02 26.09
CA LEU A 119 34.05 -12.59 27.25
C LEU A 119 34.72 -13.88 27.76
N ALA A 120 35.24 -14.72 26.86
CA ALA A 120 35.96 -15.92 27.24
C ALA A 120 37.29 -15.60 27.96
N ASP A 121 38.04 -14.63 27.44
CA ASP A 121 39.31 -14.18 28.03
C ASP A 121 39.10 -13.58 29.44
N GLY A 122 38.02 -12.81 29.62
CA GLY A 122 37.65 -12.25 30.92
C GLY A 122 37.31 -13.30 31.99
N ARG A 123 36.73 -14.44 31.58
CA ARG A 123 36.38 -15.55 32.49
C ARG A 123 37.59 -16.40 32.89
N ALA A 124 38.54 -16.61 31.97
CA ALA A 124 39.79 -17.30 32.26
C ALA A 124 40.66 -16.53 33.28
N SER A 125 40.43 -15.22 33.41
CA SER A 125 41.18 -14.33 34.32
C SER A 125 40.52 -14.13 35.69
N ALA A 126 39.36 -14.76 35.96
CA ALA A 126 38.71 -14.67 37.27
C ALA A 126 39.34 -15.69 38.26
N PRO A 127 39.88 -15.24 39.42
CA PRO A 127 40.65 -16.10 40.30
C PRO A 127 39.76 -17.07 41.08
N GLY A 128 39.75 -18.33 40.63
CA GLY A 128 39.48 -19.46 41.52
C GLY A 128 40.69 -19.64 42.43
N GLY A 129 40.49 -19.50 43.74
CA GLY A 129 41.58 -19.48 44.71
C GLY A 129 42.46 -20.73 44.67
N SER A 130 43.74 -20.53 44.40
CA SER A 130 44.84 -21.23 45.05
C SER A 130 46.13 -20.42 44.85
N LEU A 131 46.84 -20.23 45.97
CA LEU A 131 48.09 -19.50 46.06
C LEU A 131 49.22 -20.22 45.31
N THR A 132 50.08 -19.41 44.68
CA THR A 132 51.53 -19.55 44.40
C THR A 132 51.95 -19.55 42.93
N GLY A 133 52.87 -18.65 42.59
CA GLY A 133 53.69 -18.70 41.37
C GLY A 133 53.68 -17.41 40.55
N ALA A 134 54.74 -16.62 40.67
CA ALA A 134 54.94 -15.35 39.98
C ALA A 134 55.44 -15.50 38.53
N GLY A 135 55.06 -14.55 37.66
CA GLY A 135 55.85 -14.12 36.50
C GLY A 135 55.13 -14.15 35.14
N GLY A 136 54.86 -12.95 34.58
CA GLY A 136 54.64 -12.76 33.13
C GLY A 136 53.41 -11.96 32.73
N ASP A 137 53.63 -10.68 32.38
CA ASP A 137 52.76 -9.74 31.65
C ASP A 137 51.33 -9.50 32.14
N GLY A 138 51.17 -8.41 32.90
CA GLY A 138 49.90 -7.88 33.36
C GLY A 138 49.02 -7.38 32.20
N ALA A 139 48.09 -8.23 31.76
CA ALA A 139 46.89 -7.79 31.06
C ALA A 139 46.09 -6.89 32.02
N ARG A 140 46.07 -5.57 31.75
CA ARG A 140 45.24 -4.63 32.51
C ARG A 140 43.78 -5.10 32.46
N PRO A 141 43.06 -5.12 33.59
CA PRO A 141 41.65 -5.47 33.59
C PRO A 141 40.89 -4.50 32.66
N PRO A 142 39.92 -4.98 31.88
CA PRO A 142 39.20 -4.15 30.94
C PRO A 142 38.55 -2.99 31.68
N SER A 143 38.85 -1.75 31.27
CA SER A 143 38.28 -0.59 31.94
C SER A 143 36.78 -0.56 31.66
N TRP A 144 35.97 -0.69 32.71
CA TRP A 144 34.51 -0.66 32.62
C TRP A 144 33.99 0.58 31.87
N ARG A 145 34.74 1.70 31.97
CA ARG A 145 34.48 2.95 31.25
C ARG A 145 34.61 2.82 29.73
N ALA A 146 35.58 2.06 29.23
CA ALA A 146 35.73 1.81 27.80
C ALA A 146 34.59 0.93 27.25
N ILE A 147 34.15 -0.07 28.03
CA ILE A 147 33.00 -0.92 27.68
C ILE A 147 31.73 -0.05 27.60
N LEU A 148 31.46 0.75 28.64
CA LEU A 148 30.30 1.64 28.66
C LEU A 148 30.32 2.64 27.50
N GLY A 149 31.49 3.24 27.23
CA GLY A 149 31.64 4.21 26.15
C GLY A 149 31.43 3.60 24.76
N GLY A 150 31.87 2.36 24.54
CA GLY A 150 31.53 1.61 23.33
C GLY A 150 30.02 1.39 23.20
N ILE A 151 29.36 0.89 24.25
CA ILE A 151 27.91 0.64 24.20
C ILE A 151 27.12 1.93 23.90
N VAL A 152 27.46 3.04 24.55
CA VAL A 152 26.81 4.34 24.32
C VAL A 152 27.03 4.82 22.88
N ALA A 153 28.24 4.72 22.35
CA ALA A 153 28.54 5.07 20.96
C ALA A 153 27.74 4.20 19.98
N GLY A 154 27.56 2.91 20.29
CA GLY A 154 26.75 2.00 19.49
C GLY A 154 25.26 2.34 19.49
N ILE A 155 24.67 2.60 20.66
CA ILE A 155 23.26 2.98 20.75
C ILE A 155 23.00 4.29 20.02
N ALA A 156 23.89 5.28 20.18
CA ALA A 156 23.78 6.56 19.49
C ALA A 156 23.84 6.40 17.97
N ALA A 157 24.77 5.61 17.45
CA ALA A 157 24.89 5.35 16.01
C ALA A 157 23.69 4.54 15.47
N PHE A 158 23.18 3.57 16.23
CA PHE A 158 21.96 2.83 15.90
C PHE A 158 20.78 3.79 15.70
N LEU A 159 20.47 4.60 16.73
CA LEU A 159 19.33 5.50 16.70
C LEU A 159 19.47 6.55 15.60
N ALA A 160 20.65 7.16 15.46
CA ALA A 160 20.88 8.19 14.45
C ALA A 160 20.67 7.64 13.03
N VAL A 161 21.20 6.44 12.73
CA VAL A 161 21.06 5.82 11.42
C VAL A 161 19.62 5.38 11.16
N THR A 162 18.98 4.69 12.12
CA THR A 162 17.59 4.23 11.96
C THR A 162 16.62 5.41 11.77
N ILE A 163 16.74 6.47 12.58
CA ILE A 163 15.87 7.65 12.47
C ILE A 163 16.10 8.36 11.13
N SER A 164 17.35 8.62 10.75
CA SER A 164 17.65 9.29 9.48
C SER A 164 17.13 8.52 8.27
N LEU A 165 17.28 7.19 8.29
CA LEU A 165 16.73 6.30 7.26
C LEU A 165 15.21 6.33 7.19
N THR A 166 14.55 6.33 8.35
CA THR A 166 13.10 6.36 8.42
C THR A 166 12.55 7.64 7.83
N VAL A 167 13.19 8.79 8.13
CA VAL A 167 12.82 10.10 7.59
C VAL A 167 13.07 10.21 6.09
N VAL A 168 14.16 9.63 5.57
CA VAL A 168 14.47 9.68 4.13
C VAL A 168 13.57 8.75 3.30
N LEU A 169 13.06 7.68 3.90
CA LEU A 169 12.18 6.70 3.25
C LEU A 169 10.68 7.03 3.37
N ASP A 170 10.34 8.21 3.89
CA ASP A 170 8.97 8.64 4.12
C ASP A 170 8.31 8.97 2.77
N PRO A 171 7.34 8.14 2.33
CA PRO A 171 6.04 8.05 3.02
C PRO A 171 5.69 6.65 3.54
N LEU A 172 6.65 5.72 3.61
CA LEU A 172 6.40 4.31 3.88
C LEU A 172 6.88 3.91 5.28
N VAL A 173 6.13 4.30 6.33
CA VAL A 173 6.47 4.04 7.75
C VAL A 173 6.80 2.56 8.04
N TRP A 174 6.10 1.61 7.42
CA TRP A 174 6.29 0.18 7.67
C TRP A 174 7.48 -0.44 6.90
N PRO A 175 7.64 -0.23 5.59
CA PRO A 175 8.83 -0.65 4.85
C PRO A 175 10.12 0.02 5.33
N SER A 176 10.05 1.28 5.75
CA SER A 176 11.23 2.04 6.20
C SER A 176 11.81 1.47 7.49
N LEU A 177 10.97 1.12 8.48
CA LEU A 177 11.40 0.45 9.72
C LEU A 177 12.04 -0.93 9.47
N LEU A 178 11.49 -1.71 8.52
CA LEU A 178 12.05 -3.02 8.14
C LEU A 178 13.47 -2.93 7.58
N VAL A 179 13.80 -1.83 6.90
CA VAL A 179 15.13 -1.58 6.33
C VAL A 179 16.03 -0.83 7.33
N ALA A 180 15.48 0.13 8.06
CA ALA A 180 16.20 1.01 8.96
C ALA A 180 16.70 0.32 10.25
N LEU A 181 15.94 -0.66 10.77
CA LEU A 181 16.32 -1.39 11.99
C LEU A 181 17.56 -2.27 11.80
N PRO A 182 17.65 -3.15 10.78
CA PRO A 182 18.86 -3.94 10.55
C PRO A 182 20.09 -3.06 10.28
N ILE A 183 19.93 -2.00 9.49
CA ILE A 183 21.04 -1.12 9.12
C ILE A 183 21.54 -0.32 10.34
N GLY A 184 20.61 0.21 11.14
CA GLY A 184 20.94 0.80 12.43
C GLY A 184 21.68 -0.18 13.32
N ALA A 185 21.26 -1.45 13.39
CA ALA A 185 21.89 -2.46 14.25
C ALA A 185 23.35 -2.70 13.86
N VAL A 186 23.65 -2.77 12.56
CA VAL A 186 25.01 -2.90 12.04
C VAL A 186 25.85 -1.66 12.38
N ALA A 187 25.30 -0.47 12.15
CA ALA A 187 25.99 0.79 12.44
C ALA A 187 26.31 0.92 13.93
N GLY A 188 25.34 0.59 14.79
CA GLY A 188 25.51 0.60 16.23
C GLY A 188 26.53 -0.42 16.73
N ALA A 189 26.47 -1.66 16.25
CA ALA A 189 27.46 -2.67 16.60
C ALA A 189 28.88 -2.25 16.18
N SER A 190 29.03 -1.67 14.99
CA SER A 190 30.31 -1.19 14.48
C SER A 190 30.86 -0.03 15.31
N ALA A 191 30.02 0.95 15.63
CA ALA A 191 30.39 2.08 16.47
C ALA A 191 30.75 1.63 17.90
N ALA A 192 30.07 0.61 18.43
CA ALA A 192 30.40 0.06 19.75
C ALA A 192 31.77 -0.59 19.80
N VAL A 193 32.11 -1.39 18.79
CA VAL A 193 33.43 -2.04 18.69
C VAL A 193 34.53 -1.02 18.49
N LEU A 194 34.34 -0.05 17.60
CA LEU A 194 35.32 1.01 17.33
C LEU A 194 35.50 1.93 18.55
N GLY A 195 34.41 2.31 19.21
CA GLY A 195 34.42 3.12 20.42
C GLY A 195 35.14 2.42 21.56
N TYR A 196 34.84 1.13 21.81
CA TYR A 196 35.56 0.33 22.79
C TYR A 196 37.06 0.28 22.48
N ARG A 197 37.43 0.00 21.22
CA ARG A 197 38.83 -0.10 20.83
C ARG A 197 39.58 1.23 20.96
N TYR A 198 38.92 2.33 20.64
CA TYR A 198 39.48 3.68 20.81
C TYR A 198 39.72 4.00 22.28
N LEU A 199 38.73 3.72 23.14
CA LEU A 199 38.79 4.01 24.58
C LEU A 199 39.69 3.06 25.36
N ALA A 200 39.90 1.84 24.87
CA ALA A 200 40.77 0.84 25.49
C ALA A 200 42.25 0.96 25.08
N ARG A 201 42.61 1.89 24.17
CA ARG A 201 43.98 1.95 23.62
C ARG A 201 45.01 2.44 24.64
N GLY A 202 46.21 1.85 24.57
CA GLY A 202 47.41 2.44 25.18
C GLY A 202 47.93 3.64 24.35
N PRO A 203 48.66 4.59 24.95
CA PRO A 203 49.10 5.82 24.28
C PRO A 203 49.90 5.60 22.97
N GLU A 204 50.57 4.46 22.81
CA GLU A 204 51.47 4.17 21.68
C GLU A 204 50.83 3.44 20.48
N GLU A 205 49.56 3.01 20.55
CA GLU A 205 48.97 2.17 19.49
C GLU A 205 48.31 3.01 18.37
N THR A 206 48.89 3.05 17.17
CA THR A 206 48.38 3.84 16.03
C THR A 206 47.29 3.11 15.24
N ILE A 207 46.13 3.75 15.05
CA ILE A 207 45.01 3.22 14.27
C ILE A 207 45.32 3.32 12.77
N ASN A 208 45.15 2.21 12.03
CA ASN A 208 45.23 2.22 10.57
C ASN A 208 43.94 2.82 9.99
N TRP A 209 43.85 4.15 10.00
CA TRP A 209 42.72 4.92 9.51
C TRP A 209 42.35 4.63 8.05
N ARG A 210 43.28 4.12 7.24
CA ARG A 210 42.98 3.71 5.86
C ARG A 210 42.01 2.53 5.80
N ALA A 211 42.16 1.55 6.69
CA ALA A 211 41.26 0.39 6.75
C ALA A 211 39.85 0.79 7.22
N VAL A 212 39.77 1.72 8.18
CA VAL A 212 38.50 2.27 8.67
C VAL A 212 37.81 3.08 7.56
N GLY A 213 38.56 3.93 6.86
CA GLY A 213 38.05 4.73 5.74
C GLY A 213 37.51 3.86 4.59
N ILE A 214 38.21 2.79 4.23
CA ILE A 214 37.75 1.83 3.22
C ILE A 214 36.45 1.13 3.68
N GLY A 215 36.38 0.72 4.96
CA GLY A 215 35.17 0.10 5.51
C GLY A 215 33.95 1.02 5.46
N VAL A 216 34.10 2.28 5.87
CA VAL A 216 33.04 3.29 5.81
C VAL A 216 32.60 3.55 4.37
N LEU A 217 33.56 3.68 3.44
CA LEU A 217 33.26 3.88 2.03
C LEU A 217 32.42 2.72 1.46
N VAL A 218 32.79 1.46 1.74
CA VAL A 218 32.05 0.28 1.27
C VAL A 218 30.62 0.28 1.81
N VAL A 219 30.42 0.61 3.09
CA VAL A 219 29.07 0.70 3.70
C VAL A 219 28.22 1.77 3.02
N VAL A 220 28.78 2.97 2.81
CA VAL A 220 28.08 4.07 2.12
C VAL A 220 27.73 3.68 0.68
N LEU A 221 28.64 2.99 -0.02
CA LEU A 221 28.44 2.58 -1.41
C LEU A 221 27.35 1.50 -1.54
N VAL A 222 27.39 0.48 -0.68
CA VAL A 222 26.32 -0.54 -0.60
C VAL A 222 25.00 0.13 -0.26
N PHE A 223 24.98 1.05 0.70
CA PHE A 223 23.77 1.75 1.11
C PHE A 223 23.17 2.63 0.00
N GLY A 224 24.01 3.40 -0.71
CA GLY A 224 23.59 4.19 -1.86
C GLY A 224 22.98 3.31 -2.95
N LEU A 225 23.57 2.15 -3.23
CA LEU A 225 23.03 1.18 -4.20
C LEU A 225 21.68 0.59 -3.74
N LEU A 226 21.51 0.33 -2.45
CA LEU A 226 20.25 -0.17 -1.88
C LEU A 226 19.12 0.87 -1.97
N LEU A 227 19.38 2.11 -1.55
CA LEU A 227 18.41 3.20 -1.65
C LEU A 227 18.04 3.48 -3.11
N PHE A 228 19.03 3.51 -3.99
CA PHE A 228 18.81 3.67 -5.42
C PHE A 228 17.93 2.52 -5.96
N GLY A 229 18.27 1.26 -5.65
CA GLY A 229 17.50 0.10 -6.08
C GLY A 229 16.05 0.13 -5.59
N LEU A 230 15.81 0.48 -4.33
CA LEU A 230 14.46 0.61 -3.77
C LEU A 230 13.68 1.77 -4.40
N SER A 231 14.33 2.91 -4.64
CA SER A 231 13.69 4.06 -5.30
C SER A 231 13.23 3.72 -6.73
N VAL A 232 14.08 3.01 -7.49
CA VAL A 232 13.76 2.57 -8.85
C VAL A 232 12.63 1.54 -8.85
N LEU A 233 12.68 0.56 -7.93
CA LEU A 233 11.61 -0.43 -7.78
C LEU A 233 10.28 0.21 -7.35
N GLY A 234 10.32 1.23 -6.50
CA GLY A 234 9.15 2.00 -6.09
C GLY A 234 8.48 2.70 -7.26
N GLN A 235 9.25 3.45 -8.06
CA GLN A 235 8.74 4.14 -9.26
C GLN A 235 8.14 3.16 -10.27
N GLN A 236 8.83 2.04 -10.54
CA GLN A 236 8.33 1.01 -11.45
C GLN A 236 7.01 0.41 -10.98
N ARG A 237 6.84 0.15 -9.68
CA ARG A 237 5.57 -0.37 -9.17
C ARG A 237 4.44 0.63 -9.32
N VAL A 238 4.72 1.91 -9.06
CA VAL A 238 3.70 2.95 -9.19
C VAL A 238 3.24 3.04 -10.65
N GLU A 239 4.16 3.05 -11.60
CA GLU A 239 3.86 3.03 -13.04
C GLU A 239 3.07 1.78 -13.46
N GLN A 240 3.46 0.60 -12.98
CA GLN A 240 2.76 -0.66 -13.29
C GLN A 240 1.36 -0.75 -12.67
N SER A 241 1.14 -0.08 -11.54
CA SER A 241 -0.16 -0.04 -10.86
C SER A 241 -1.06 1.09 -11.33
N ALA A 242 -0.56 1.98 -12.19
CA ALA A 242 -1.31 3.14 -12.64
C ALA A 242 -2.43 2.68 -13.58
N GLU A 243 -3.67 2.96 -13.18
CA GLU A 243 -4.85 2.71 -14.00
C GLU A 243 -5.70 3.97 -14.07
N SER A 244 -6.18 4.26 -15.28
CA SER A 244 -6.98 5.43 -15.58
C SER A 244 -8.32 4.97 -16.13
N THR A 245 -9.41 5.48 -15.58
CA THR A 245 -10.75 4.95 -15.85
C THR A 245 -11.79 6.05 -15.86
N TYR A 246 -12.67 6.00 -16.86
CA TYR A 246 -13.91 6.75 -16.90
C TYR A 246 -15.07 5.87 -16.45
N GLU A 247 -15.99 6.45 -15.68
CA GLU A 247 -17.25 5.82 -15.31
C GLU A 247 -18.38 6.78 -15.64
N TYR A 248 -19.31 6.32 -16.48
CA TYR A 248 -20.53 7.04 -16.81
C TYR A 248 -21.73 6.28 -16.26
N ARG A 249 -22.54 6.96 -15.44
CA ARG A 249 -23.68 6.41 -14.73
C ARG A 249 -24.92 7.23 -14.99
N VAL A 250 -26.02 6.59 -15.37
CA VAL A 250 -27.35 7.19 -15.38
C VAL A 250 -28.20 6.48 -14.35
N THR A 251 -28.98 7.23 -13.58
CA THR A 251 -29.94 6.68 -12.61
C THR A 251 -31.32 7.23 -12.95
N LEU A 252 -32.29 6.33 -13.11
CA LEU A 252 -33.71 6.62 -13.26
C LEU A 252 -34.43 5.98 -12.08
N SER A 253 -35.06 6.79 -11.23
CA SER A 253 -35.81 6.31 -10.07
C SER A 253 -37.24 6.82 -10.12
N THR A 254 -38.21 5.98 -9.77
CA THR A 254 -39.62 6.34 -9.71
C THR A 254 -40.34 5.54 -8.63
N ASP A 255 -41.29 6.18 -7.95
CA ASP A 255 -42.11 5.56 -6.90
C ASP A 255 -43.44 4.98 -7.45
N ARG A 256 -43.70 5.17 -8.74
CA ARG A 256 -44.90 4.70 -9.46
C ARG A 256 -44.52 4.12 -10.82
N SER A 257 -45.35 3.22 -11.33
CA SER A 257 -45.18 2.69 -12.68
C SER A 257 -45.26 3.80 -13.74
N LEU A 258 -44.45 3.67 -14.78
CA LEU A 258 -44.39 4.60 -15.92
C LEU A 258 -44.80 3.88 -17.20
N GLU A 259 -45.52 4.57 -18.07
CA GLU A 259 -45.87 4.10 -19.41
C GLU A 259 -45.26 5.02 -20.49
N ASN A 260 -44.85 4.43 -21.61
CA ASN A 260 -44.21 5.11 -22.74
C ASN A 260 -43.07 6.05 -22.31
N ALA A 261 -42.22 5.55 -21.42
CA ALA A 261 -41.17 6.35 -20.81
C ALA A 261 -40.04 6.58 -21.80
N THR A 262 -39.66 7.84 -21.97
CA THR A 262 -38.47 8.25 -22.73
C THR A 262 -37.82 9.43 -22.02
N VAL A 263 -36.53 9.29 -21.72
CA VAL A 263 -35.72 10.33 -21.08
C VAL A 263 -34.49 10.60 -21.92
N TYR A 264 -34.19 11.86 -22.20
CA TYR A 264 -32.92 12.28 -22.82
C TYR A 264 -32.02 12.86 -21.75
N VAL A 265 -30.84 12.25 -21.60
CA VAL A 265 -29.86 12.64 -20.59
C VAL A 265 -28.61 13.26 -21.23
N PRO A 266 -27.93 14.17 -20.51
CA PRO A 266 -26.66 14.75 -20.94
C PRO A 266 -25.66 13.69 -21.35
N MET A 267 -25.02 13.87 -22.51
CA MET A 267 -24.02 12.96 -23.02
C MET A 267 -22.62 13.45 -22.63
N PRO A 268 -21.69 12.55 -22.26
CA PRO A 268 -20.28 12.91 -22.12
C PRO A 268 -19.73 13.26 -23.50
N THR A 269 -19.16 14.46 -23.64
CA THR A 269 -18.50 14.89 -24.87
C THR A 269 -17.09 15.38 -24.58
N ASP A 270 -16.19 15.06 -25.50
CA ASP A 270 -14.84 15.62 -25.61
C ASP A 270 -14.55 15.98 -27.09
N ASP A 271 -13.41 16.62 -27.33
CA ASP A 271 -12.93 16.97 -28.66
C ASP A 271 -12.40 15.73 -29.43
N GLY A 272 -13.26 14.72 -29.63
CA GLY A 272 -13.05 13.66 -30.62
C GLY A 272 -13.31 12.22 -30.19
N ASP A 273 -13.51 11.95 -28.90
CA ASP A 273 -13.65 10.60 -28.34
C ASP A 273 -15.11 10.25 -27.99
N THR A 274 -15.79 9.68 -28.98
CA THR A 274 -17.13 9.11 -28.79
C THR A 274 -17.12 7.73 -28.13
N GLU A 275 -15.96 7.20 -27.71
CA GLU A 275 -15.82 5.81 -27.27
C GLU A 275 -16.68 5.50 -26.03
N LEU A 276 -16.70 6.38 -25.02
CA LEU A 276 -17.49 6.16 -23.81
C LEU A 276 -18.99 6.08 -24.11
N THR A 277 -19.48 6.95 -25.01
CA THR A 277 -20.89 6.90 -25.43
C THR A 277 -21.15 5.69 -26.32
N ALA A 278 -20.25 5.34 -27.24
CA ALA A 278 -20.39 4.15 -28.08
C ALA A 278 -20.46 2.88 -27.21
N GLN A 279 -19.61 2.79 -26.18
CA GLN A 279 -19.61 1.68 -25.22
C GLN A 279 -20.92 1.65 -24.42
N PHE A 280 -21.45 2.79 -24.00
CA PHE A 280 -22.78 2.87 -23.39
C PHE A 280 -23.87 2.29 -24.30
N LEU A 281 -23.98 2.78 -25.55
CA LEU A 281 -25.02 2.34 -26.47
C LEU A 281 -24.93 0.85 -26.84
N GLN A 282 -23.73 0.26 -26.84
CA GLN A 282 -23.51 -1.12 -27.26
C GLN A 282 -23.57 -2.14 -26.12
N SER A 283 -23.17 -1.75 -24.90
CA SER A 283 -22.86 -2.71 -23.84
C SER A 283 -23.50 -2.40 -22.48
N VAL A 284 -24.20 -1.27 -22.35
CA VAL A 284 -24.81 -0.90 -21.07
C VAL A 284 -25.78 -1.97 -20.59
N ARG A 285 -25.64 -2.30 -19.31
CA ARG A 285 -26.61 -3.08 -18.57
C ARG A 285 -27.15 -2.21 -17.46
N TYR A 286 -28.42 -2.42 -17.14
CA TYR A 286 -29.01 -1.79 -15.97
C TYR A 286 -28.95 -2.75 -14.79
N GLU A 287 -28.78 -2.17 -13.62
CA GLU A 287 -29.03 -2.80 -12.34
C GLU A 287 -30.31 -2.18 -11.76
N ARG A 288 -31.20 -3.03 -11.23
CA ARG A 288 -32.42 -2.58 -10.55
C ARG A 288 -32.23 -2.71 -9.05
N ASP A 289 -32.44 -1.63 -8.30
CA ASP A 289 -32.42 -1.69 -6.82
C ASP A 289 -33.61 -2.53 -6.35
N VAL A 290 -33.31 -3.66 -5.73
CA VAL A 290 -34.30 -4.53 -5.11
C VAL A 290 -34.09 -4.51 -3.60
N PRO A 291 -35.14 -4.23 -2.80
CA PRO A 291 -35.01 -4.19 -1.35
C PRO A 291 -34.49 -5.52 -0.79
N ALA A 292 -33.31 -5.49 -0.17
CA ALA A 292 -32.76 -6.63 0.56
C ALA A 292 -33.57 -6.86 1.85
N LEU A 293 -34.55 -7.76 1.76
CA LEU A 293 -35.42 -8.15 2.87
C LEU A 293 -35.22 -9.63 3.17
N ARG A 294 -35.28 -9.98 4.45
CA ARG A 294 -35.14 -11.36 4.90
C ARG A 294 -36.30 -12.21 4.36
N ASP A 295 -35.97 -13.41 3.86
CA ASP A 295 -36.90 -14.39 3.31
C ASP A 295 -37.77 -13.84 2.16
N TYR A 296 -37.29 -12.81 1.46
CA TYR A 296 -37.92 -12.21 0.29
C TYR A 296 -36.94 -12.21 -0.87
N ASP A 297 -37.26 -13.00 -1.89
CA ASP A 297 -36.53 -13.04 -3.16
C ASP A 297 -37.42 -12.41 -4.23
N PRO A 298 -37.27 -11.10 -4.52
CA PRO A 298 -38.07 -10.45 -5.53
C PRO A 298 -37.66 -10.94 -6.93
N ASP A 299 -38.64 -11.34 -7.74
CA ASP A 299 -38.49 -11.59 -9.18
C ASP A 299 -39.23 -10.48 -9.96
N PRO A 300 -38.69 -9.25 -9.97
CA PRO A 300 -39.36 -8.13 -10.62
C PRO A 300 -39.36 -8.33 -12.13
N THR A 301 -40.46 -7.94 -12.79
CA THR A 301 -40.56 -8.07 -14.26
C THR A 301 -39.41 -7.33 -14.95
N PRO A 302 -38.65 -8.00 -15.83
CA PRO A 302 -37.58 -7.35 -16.59
C PRO A 302 -38.12 -6.21 -17.44
N VAL A 303 -37.40 -5.09 -17.46
CA VAL A 303 -37.70 -3.94 -18.30
C VAL A 303 -36.83 -3.99 -19.55
N ASN A 304 -37.44 -3.84 -20.72
CA ASN A 304 -36.73 -3.78 -22.00
C ASN A 304 -36.42 -2.32 -22.33
N PHE A 305 -35.26 -1.84 -21.91
CA PHE A 305 -34.77 -0.52 -22.27
C PHE A 305 -34.15 -0.52 -23.67
N THR A 306 -34.34 0.59 -24.37
CA THR A 306 -33.68 0.91 -25.63
C THR A 306 -32.83 2.16 -25.45
N TYR A 307 -31.69 2.21 -26.17
CA TYR A 307 -30.69 3.26 -26.03
C TYR A 307 -30.33 3.80 -27.41
N GLU A 308 -30.39 5.12 -27.57
CA GLU A 308 -30.07 5.77 -28.83
C GLU A 308 -29.37 7.11 -28.59
N ARG A 309 -28.43 7.49 -29.46
CA ARG A 309 -27.93 8.86 -29.51
C ARG A 309 -28.91 9.72 -30.29
N VAL A 310 -29.38 10.81 -29.70
CA VAL A 310 -30.29 11.75 -30.33
C VAL A 310 -29.67 13.14 -30.41
N GLU A 311 -29.86 13.82 -31.54
CA GLU A 311 -29.47 15.22 -31.70
C GLU A 311 -30.66 16.12 -31.32
N THR A 312 -30.43 17.07 -30.42
CA THR A 312 -31.48 17.94 -29.87
C THR A 312 -31.13 19.41 -30.03
N GLU A 313 -32.08 20.31 -29.73
CA GLU A 313 -31.81 21.76 -29.69
C GLU A 313 -30.78 22.17 -28.62
N HIS A 314 -30.49 21.26 -27.68
CA HIS A 314 -29.54 21.43 -26.60
C HIS A 314 -28.23 20.65 -26.80
N GLY A 315 -28.02 20.08 -28.00
CA GLY A 315 -26.86 19.26 -28.33
C GLY A 315 -27.16 17.75 -28.34
N PRO A 316 -26.13 16.91 -28.52
CA PRO A 316 -26.27 15.47 -28.51
C PRO A 316 -26.61 14.96 -27.11
N MET A 317 -27.56 14.03 -27.03
CA MET A 317 -28.01 13.39 -25.78
C MET A 317 -28.18 11.89 -25.98
N ILE A 318 -28.29 11.16 -24.87
CA ILE A 318 -28.63 9.74 -24.88
C ILE A 318 -30.10 9.59 -24.52
N ALA A 319 -30.87 8.98 -25.42
CA ALA A 319 -32.23 8.58 -25.18
C ALA A 319 -32.29 7.21 -24.51
N ILE A 320 -33.02 7.12 -23.40
CA ILE A 320 -33.33 5.88 -22.69
C ILE A 320 -34.85 5.73 -22.70
N SER A 321 -35.34 4.67 -23.35
CA SER A 321 -36.77 4.46 -23.56
C SER A 321 -37.24 3.07 -23.17
N ALA A 322 -38.45 2.99 -22.63
CA ALA A 322 -39.15 1.74 -22.31
C ALA A 322 -40.66 1.91 -22.44
N ASP A 323 -41.35 0.90 -23.00
CA ASP A 323 -42.81 0.92 -23.16
C ASP A 323 -43.53 0.96 -21.81
N ARG A 324 -42.99 0.24 -20.82
CA ARG A 324 -43.55 0.14 -19.49
C ARG A 324 -42.48 -0.18 -18.44
N ILE A 325 -42.55 0.53 -17.32
CA ILE A 325 -41.72 0.31 -16.14
C ILE A 325 -42.68 0.02 -14.98
N ASP A 326 -42.80 -1.24 -14.58
CA ASP A 326 -43.63 -1.62 -13.43
C ASP A 326 -42.86 -1.43 -12.13
N VAL A 327 -43.44 -0.70 -11.18
CA VAL A 327 -42.86 -0.47 -9.85
C VAL A 327 -43.69 -1.15 -8.77
N SER A 328 -43.02 -1.91 -7.92
CA SER A 328 -43.60 -2.55 -6.75
C SER A 328 -43.20 -1.79 -5.48
N ARG A 329 -44.20 -1.53 -4.65
CA ARG A 329 -44.02 -0.95 -3.31
C ARG A 329 -43.92 -2.04 -2.26
N VAL A 330 -42.85 -2.02 -1.47
CA VAL A 330 -42.58 -2.99 -0.42
C VAL A 330 -42.49 -2.29 0.94
N TYR A 331 -43.31 -2.76 1.88
CA TYR A 331 -43.31 -2.31 3.27
C TYR A 331 -42.43 -3.24 4.08
N TYR A 332 -41.62 -2.66 4.96
CA TYR A 332 -40.74 -3.44 5.83
C TYR A 332 -40.70 -2.86 7.24
N ARG A 333 -40.30 -3.71 8.18
CA ARG A 333 -39.87 -3.32 9.52
C ARG A 333 -38.43 -3.74 9.75
N VAL A 334 -37.68 -2.90 10.45
CA VAL A 334 -36.34 -3.20 10.94
C VAL A 334 -36.51 -3.96 12.25
N VAL A 335 -35.95 -5.16 12.29
CA VAL A 335 -35.89 -6.00 13.49
C VAL A 335 -34.44 -6.06 13.92
N GLU A 336 -34.17 -5.64 15.14
CA GLU A 336 -32.84 -5.69 15.75
C GLU A 336 -32.85 -6.68 16.91
N ASN A 337 -31.81 -7.51 16.97
CA ASN A 337 -31.44 -8.25 18.17
C ASN A 337 -30.14 -7.67 18.76
N GLU A 338 -29.64 -8.22 19.86
CA GLU A 338 -28.44 -7.72 20.56
C GLU A 338 -27.17 -7.62 19.72
N THR A 339 -27.11 -8.24 18.52
CA THR A 339 -25.90 -8.31 17.68
C THR A 339 -26.13 -7.99 16.19
N MET A 340 -27.37 -8.04 15.69
CA MET A 340 -27.69 -7.91 14.27
C MET A 340 -29.06 -7.26 14.05
N GLY A 341 -29.14 -6.40 13.03
CA GLY A 341 -30.37 -5.86 12.48
C GLY A 341 -30.64 -6.43 11.09
N TRP A 342 -31.90 -6.73 10.79
CA TRP A 342 -32.35 -7.07 9.43
C TRP A 342 -33.70 -6.44 9.15
N ARG A 343 -34.10 -6.42 7.87
CA ARG A 343 -35.40 -5.93 7.44
C ARG A 343 -36.31 -7.11 7.11
N GLU A 344 -37.51 -7.10 7.67
CA GLU A 344 -38.56 -8.08 7.38
C GLU A 344 -39.67 -7.40 6.60
N ARG A 345 -40.24 -8.11 5.60
CA ARG A 345 -41.40 -7.62 4.88
C ARG A 345 -42.64 -7.65 5.78
N ILE A 346 -43.45 -6.60 5.72
CA ILE A 346 -44.76 -6.51 6.39
C ILE A 346 -45.86 -6.24 5.37
N SER A 347 -47.11 -6.49 5.75
CA SER A 347 -48.25 -6.09 4.93
C SER A 347 -48.47 -4.56 4.99
N PRO A 348 -49.13 -3.97 3.99
CA PRO A 348 -49.48 -2.54 4.03
C PRO A 348 -50.37 -2.17 5.23
N ASP A 349 -51.20 -3.10 5.71
CA ASP A 349 -52.11 -2.87 6.84
C ASP A 349 -51.39 -2.84 8.20
N GLU A 350 -50.21 -3.47 8.29
CA GLU A 350 -49.35 -3.45 9.48
C GLU A 350 -48.45 -2.21 9.54
N TYR A 351 -48.33 -1.46 8.45
CA TYR A 351 -47.42 -0.33 8.35
C TYR A 351 -47.94 0.87 9.15
N ASP A 352 -47.14 1.31 10.13
CA ASP A 352 -47.34 2.56 10.86
C ASP A 352 -46.28 3.59 10.44
N PRO A 353 -46.64 4.69 9.74
CA PRO A 353 -45.69 5.71 9.33
C PRO A 353 -45.08 6.49 10.50
N THR A 354 -45.64 6.37 11.71
CA THR A 354 -45.11 7.02 12.92
C THR A 354 -44.07 6.16 13.64
N ASP A 355 -43.97 4.86 13.31
CA ASP A 355 -42.95 3.96 13.85
C ASP A 355 -41.64 4.12 13.07
N PRO A 356 -40.55 4.62 13.68
CA PRO A 356 -39.27 4.79 13.01
C PRO A 356 -38.59 3.46 12.62
N ALA A 357 -39.04 2.33 13.18
CA ALA A 357 -38.56 1.02 12.78
C ALA A 357 -39.23 0.52 11.48
N MET A 358 -40.29 1.17 11.00
CA MET A 358 -40.99 0.78 9.77
C MET A 358 -40.64 1.71 8.61
N GLY A 359 -40.63 1.15 7.40
CA GLY A 359 -40.30 1.91 6.19
C GLY A 359 -40.96 1.36 4.94
N VAL A 360 -40.93 2.19 3.91
CA VAL A 360 -41.40 1.87 2.56
C VAL A 360 -40.22 1.98 1.61
N ARG A 361 -40.09 1.02 0.69
CA ARG A 361 -39.21 1.13 -0.46
C ARG A 361 -39.95 0.74 -1.72
N ASP A 362 -39.60 1.40 -2.80
CA ASP A 362 -40.06 1.07 -4.15
C ASP A 362 -38.87 0.46 -4.91
N ASP A 363 -39.12 -0.51 -5.79
CA ASP A 363 -38.10 -1.18 -6.61
C ASP A 363 -37.87 -0.49 -7.97
N GLY A 364 -38.36 0.75 -8.11
CA GLY A 364 -38.35 1.51 -9.35
C GLY A 364 -37.07 2.30 -9.61
N SER A 365 -35.94 1.90 -9.03
CA SER A 365 -34.63 2.54 -9.23
C SER A 365 -33.76 1.69 -10.16
N PHE A 366 -33.35 2.28 -11.28
CA PHE A 366 -32.54 1.65 -12.32
C PHE A 366 -31.25 2.43 -12.49
N THR A 367 -30.11 1.74 -12.46
CA THR A 367 -28.79 2.33 -12.65
C THR A 367 -28.11 1.72 -13.87
N PHE A 368 -27.74 2.55 -14.82
CA PHE A 368 -27.06 2.21 -16.06
C PHE A 368 -25.60 2.64 -15.93
N THR A 369 -24.66 1.70 -15.88
CA THR A 369 -23.23 2.03 -15.68
C THR A 369 -22.38 1.47 -16.81
N VAL A 370 -21.47 2.29 -17.31
CA VAL A 370 -20.37 1.86 -18.17
C VAL A 370 -19.06 2.39 -17.62
N THR A 371 -18.04 1.53 -17.71
CA THR A 371 -16.68 1.81 -17.29
C THR A 371 -15.75 1.62 -18.49
N LEU A 372 -14.97 2.64 -18.82
CA LEU A 372 -13.98 2.64 -19.89
C LEU A 372 -12.60 2.82 -19.28
N ARG A 373 -11.66 1.93 -19.59
CA ARG A 373 -10.27 2.11 -19.22
C ARG A 373 -9.59 3.01 -20.25
N SER A 374 -8.96 4.09 -19.78
CA SER A 374 -8.17 4.98 -20.62
C SER A 374 -6.75 4.44 -20.80
N GLU A 375 -6.20 4.54 -22.01
CA GLU A 375 -4.80 4.21 -22.28
C GLU A 375 -3.85 5.30 -21.74
N GLU A 376 -4.33 6.53 -21.66
CA GLU A 376 -3.59 7.69 -21.17
C GLU A 376 -4.09 8.14 -19.80
N ARG A 377 -3.24 8.91 -19.09
CA ARG A 377 -3.62 9.53 -17.83
C ARG A 377 -4.67 10.61 -18.10
N ILE A 378 -5.75 10.57 -17.32
CA ILE A 378 -6.84 11.54 -17.40
C ILE A 378 -6.39 12.86 -16.78
N GLU A 379 -6.62 13.98 -17.45
CA GLU A 379 -6.42 15.31 -16.88
C GLU A 379 -7.57 15.64 -15.91
N THR A 380 -7.33 15.40 -14.62
CA THR A 380 -8.34 15.53 -13.56
C THR A 380 -8.31 16.89 -12.86
N ALA A 381 -7.24 17.68 -13.01
CA ALA A 381 -7.16 19.01 -12.40
C ALA A 381 -7.84 20.09 -13.27
N ASP A 382 -7.85 19.89 -14.59
CA ASP A 382 -8.57 20.75 -15.53
C ASP A 382 -9.13 19.95 -16.73
N PRO A 383 -10.20 19.15 -16.52
CA PRO A 383 -10.77 18.28 -17.55
C PRO A 383 -11.47 19.05 -18.68
N LEU A 384 -11.72 20.36 -18.53
CA LEU A 384 -12.49 21.14 -19.47
C LEU A 384 -11.75 21.29 -20.81
N GLY A 385 -12.26 20.60 -21.84
CA GLY A 385 -11.67 20.60 -23.18
C GLY A 385 -10.51 19.60 -23.36
N THR A 386 -10.18 18.82 -22.33
CA THR A 386 -9.09 17.81 -22.35
C THR A 386 -9.57 16.42 -21.99
N ALA A 387 -10.70 16.30 -21.29
CA ALA A 387 -11.36 15.05 -20.94
C ALA A 387 -12.89 15.20 -21.12
N PRO A 388 -13.62 14.08 -21.22
CA PRO A 388 -15.08 14.12 -21.33
C PRO A 388 -15.74 14.83 -20.15
N VAL A 389 -16.67 15.74 -20.43
CA VAL A 389 -17.57 16.35 -19.45
C VAL A 389 -19.02 16.25 -19.92
N LEU A 390 -19.97 16.32 -19.00
CA LEU A 390 -21.39 16.27 -19.35
C LEU A 390 -21.78 17.54 -20.09
N THR A 391 -22.49 17.37 -21.20
CA THR A 391 -23.01 18.49 -21.99
C THR A 391 -24.51 18.33 -22.22
N PRO A 392 -25.27 19.45 -22.28
CA PRO A 392 -24.83 20.84 -22.21
C PRO A 392 -24.62 21.37 -20.77
N GLN A 393 -23.75 22.38 -20.64
CA GLN A 393 -23.56 23.16 -19.42
C GLN A 393 -23.87 24.65 -19.70
N TYR A 394 -24.91 25.18 -19.05
CA TYR A 394 -25.34 26.57 -19.13
C TYR A 394 -24.92 27.32 -17.88
N ASP A 395 -24.52 28.59 -18.03
CA ASP A 395 -24.24 29.51 -16.92
C ASP A 395 -23.30 28.93 -15.85
N ARG A 396 -22.27 28.18 -16.27
CA ARG A 396 -21.30 27.57 -15.36
C ARG A 396 -20.58 28.65 -14.55
N THR A 397 -20.69 28.56 -13.23
CA THR A 397 -20.04 29.48 -12.28
C THR A 397 -19.17 28.70 -11.30
N ALA A 398 -18.03 29.28 -10.93
CA ALA A 398 -17.18 28.71 -9.89
C ALA A 398 -17.77 29.02 -8.51
N VAL A 399 -17.77 28.02 -7.65
CA VAL A 399 -18.30 28.09 -6.27
C VAL A 399 -17.29 27.49 -5.29
N GLU A 400 -17.48 27.77 -4.00
CA GLU A 400 -16.70 27.12 -2.95
C GLU A 400 -17.06 25.63 -2.85
N CYS A 401 -16.04 24.77 -2.73
CA CYS A 401 -16.27 23.33 -2.58
C CYS A 401 -16.89 23.02 -1.21
N ARG A 402 -17.97 22.23 -1.20
CA ARG A 402 -18.69 21.85 0.03
C ARG A 402 -17.83 21.06 1.02
N PHE A 403 -16.88 20.27 0.50
CA PHE A 403 -15.97 19.43 1.28
C PHE A 403 -14.56 19.57 0.74
N GLY A 404 -13.56 19.55 1.63
CA GLY A 404 -12.15 19.67 1.26
C GLY A 404 -11.51 20.94 1.82
N THR A 405 -10.18 20.93 1.92
CA THR A 405 -9.38 22.15 2.09
C THR A 405 -9.07 22.72 0.72
N ASP A 406 -9.10 24.05 0.57
CA ASP A 406 -8.71 24.80 -0.64
C ASP A 406 -7.30 24.42 -1.12
N ALA A 407 -7.17 23.29 -1.80
CA ALA A 407 -5.97 22.91 -2.51
C ALA A 407 -5.98 23.69 -3.83
N GLU A 408 -4.83 24.20 -4.27
CA GLU A 408 -4.72 25.05 -5.47
C GLU A 408 -5.37 24.45 -6.73
N ARG A 409 -5.50 23.12 -6.79
CA ARG A 409 -6.09 22.38 -7.91
C ARG A 409 -7.56 22.02 -7.72
N HIS A 410 -8.07 21.98 -6.48
CA HIS A 410 -9.43 21.56 -6.16
C HIS A 410 -10.41 22.72 -6.41
N ARG A 411 -11.31 22.54 -7.38
CA ARG A 411 -12.27 23.57 -7.81
C ARG A 411 -13.64 22.95 -8.02
N CYS A 412 -14.68 23.71 -7.67
CA CYS A 412 -16.06 23.30 -7.82
C CYS A 412 -16.83 24.31 -8.67
N TYR A 413 -17.75 23.80 -9.48
CA TYR A 413 -18.60 24.59 -10.36
C TYR A 413 -20.04 24.13 -10.24
N GLU A 414 -20.96 25.07 -10.34
CA GLU A 414 -22.39 24.82 -10.50
C GLU A 414 -22.82 25.32 -11.87
N TYR A 415 -23.76 24.62 -12.51
CA TYR A 415 -24.26 24.96 -13.82
C TYR A 415 -25.67 24.41 -14.04
N ASP A 416 -26.39 24.99 -14.99
CA ASP A 416 -27.68 24.46 -15.44
C ASP A 416 -27.49 23.48 -16.60
N SER A 417 -28.21 22.37 -16.58
CA SER A 417 -28.27 21.44 -17.71
C SER A 417 -29.72 21.23 -18.19
N ARG A 418 -29.91 20.33 -19.15
CA ARG A 418 -31.22 20.02 -19.73
C ARG A 418 -31.43 18.52 -19.77
N VAL A 419 -32.62 18.11 -19.37
CA VAL A 419 -33.12 16.73 -19.47
C VAL A 419 -34.48 16.81 -20.15
N TYR A 420 -34.70 15.98 -21.16
CA TYR A 420 -36.04 15.78 -21.71
C TYR A 420 -36.66 14.57 -21.03
N ALA A 421 -37.95 14.65 -20.68
CA ALA A 421 -38.68 13.48 -20.20
C ALA A 421 -40.12 13.49 -20.70
N THR A 422 -40.55 12.35 -21.24
CA THR A 422 -41.94 12.07 -21.58
C THR A 422 -42.34 10.72 -21.02
N TYR A 423 -43.43 10.68 -20.25
CA TYR A 423 -44.00 9.46 -19.68
C TYR A 423 -45.39 9.73 -19.11
N ASP A 424 -46.23 8.71 -19.11
CA ASP A 424 -47.53 8.73 -18.44
C ASP A 424 -47.43 8.03 -17.07
N THR A 425 -48.00 8.64 -16.04
CA THR A 425 -48.04 8.09 -14.67
C THR A 425 -49.13 8.78 -13.83
N THR A 426 -49.26 8.40 -12.55
CA THR A 426 -50.19 9.04 -11.62
C THR A 426 -49.74 10.46 -11.23
N PRO A 427 -50.66 11.41 -10.96
CA PRO A 427 -50.29 12.79 -10.62
C PRO A 427 -49.43 12.98 -9.37
N ASN A 428 -49.36 11.98 -8.49
CA ASN A 428 -48.55 11.98 -7.27
C ASN A 428 -47.24 11.18 -7.40
N ALA A 429 -46.87 10.77 -8.62
CA ALA A 429 -45.60 10.11 -8.86
C ALA A 429 -44.43 11.10 -8.70
N THR A 430 -43.30 10.59 -8.24
CA THR A 430 -42.02 11.31 -8.21
C THR A 430 -41.03 10.52 -9.05
N VAL A 431 -40.44 11.19 -10.05
CA VAL A 431 -39.42 10.61 -10.93
C VAL A 431 -38.13 11.40 -10.78
N TYR A 432 -37.06 10.71 -10.41
CA TYR A 432 -35.73 11.27 -10.28
C TYR A 432 -34.85 10.76 -11.42
N VAL A 433 -34.18 11.68 -12.10
CA VAL A 433 -33.21 11.39 -13.14
C VAL A 433 -31.89 12.02 -12.74
N SER A 434 -30.82 11.23 -12.74
CA SER A 434 -29.47 11.78 -12.61
C SER A 434 -28.50 11.14 -13.56
N THR A 435 -27.53 11.93 -13.99
CA THR A 435 -26.41 11.51 -14.81
C THR A 435 -25.13 11.90 -14.10
N GLY A 436 -24.18 10.99 -14.05
CA GLY A 436 -22.88 11.18 -13.43
C GLY A 436 -21.79 10.69 -14.35
N LEU A 437 -20.69 11.43 -14.38
CA LEU A 437 -19.47 11.09 -15.08
C LEU A 437 -18.31 11.30 -14.10
N SER A 438 -17.39 10.36 -14.04
CA SER A 438 -16.14 10.52 -13.29
C SER A 438 -14.97 10.04 -14.12
N GLY A 439 -13.86 10.77 -14.07
CA GLY A 439 -12.57 10.31 -14.56
C GLY A 439 -11.61 10.21 -13.39
N ARG A 440 -10.98 9.04 -13.23
CA ARG A 440 -10.07 8.75 -12.11
C ARG A 440 -8.76 8.17 -12.59
N ASN A 441 -7.68 8.54 -11.91
CA ASN A 441 -6.38 7.91 -12.01
C ASN A 441 -6.03 7.31 -10.66
N GLU A 442 -5.78 6.01 -10.60
CA GLU A 442 -5.44 5.28 -9.38
C GLU A 442 -4.06 4.65 -9.50
N TRP A 443 -3.30 4.63 -8.41
CA TRP A 443 -2.01 3.96 -8.33
C TRP A 443 -1.70 3.51 -6.91
N PHE A 444 -0.80 2.53 -6.79
CA PHE A 444 -0.34 2.04 -5.51
C PHE A 444 0.95 2.75 -5.07
N SER A 445 0.89 3.45 -3.94
CA SER A 445 2.05 4.07 -3.29
C SER A 445 2.02 3.85 -1.78
N GLY A 446 2.27 2.61 -1.35
CA GLY A 446 2.11 2.21 0.06
C GLY A 446 0.67 2.01 0.52
N GLY A 447 -0.26 2.26 -0.39
CA GLY A 447 -1.71 2.17 -0.31
C GLY A 447 -2.27 2.62 -1.65
N TRP A 448 -3.54 2.28 -1.93
CA TRP A 448 -4.23 2.84 -3.09
C TRP A 448 -4.44 4.34 -2.86
N THR A 449 -4.05 5.13 -3.85
CA THR A 449 -4.24 6.58 -3.89
C THR A 449 -4.54 6.98 -5.33
N GLY A 450 -5.10 8.17 -5.52
CA GLY A 450 -5.44 8.63 -6.85
C GLY A 450 -5.82 10.10 -6.89
N ASN A 451 -6.21 10.52 -8.09
CA ASN A 451 -6.90 11.78 -8.31
C ASN A 451 -8.09 11.56 -9.26
N GLU A 452 -9.07 12.44 -9.18
CA GLU A 452 -10.32 12.31 -9.92
C GLU A 452 -11.02 13.66 -10.13
N TYR A 453 -11.95 13.67 -11.08
CA TYR A 453 -13.01 14.66 -11.20
C TYR A 453 -14.37 13.97 -11.27
N HIS A 454 -15.42 14.69 -10.89
CA HIS A 454 -16.81 14.25 -10.92
C HIS A 454 -17.67 15.33 -11.56
N ASP A 455 -18.51 14.93 -12.50
CA ASP A 455 -19.50 15.78 -13.15
C ASP A 455 -20.87 15.14 -13.00
N ARG A 456 -21.86 15.87 -12.48
CA ARG A 456 -23.18 15.31 -12.17
C ARG A 456 -24.30 16.27 -12.54
N THR A 457 -25.38 15.75 -13.10
CA THR A 457 -26.63 16.46 -13.29
C THR A 457 -27.78 15.70 -12.65
N SER A 458 -28.76 16.39 -12.07
CA SER A 458 -29.95 15.74 -11.52
C SER A 458 -31.21 16.61 -11.62
N VAL A 459 -32.37 15.96 -11.71
CA VAL A 459 -33.68 16.59 -11.70
C VAL A 459 -34.70 15.67 -11.03
N GLU A 460 -35.60 16.26 -10.25
CA GLU A 460 -36.78 15.60 -9.69
C GLU A 460 -38.04 16.15 -10.36
N LEU A 461 -38.90 15.25 -10.84
CA LEU A 461 -40.09 15.52 -11.61
C LEU A 461 -41.33 14.99 -10.89
N LEU A 462 -42.42 15.76 -10.89
CA LEU A 462 -43.67 15.41 -10.23
C LEU A 462 -44.78 15.13 -11.25
N GLY A 463 -45.47 14.01 -11.08
CA GLY A 463 -46.56 13.58 -11.94
C GLY A 463 -46.09 13.22 -13.36
N PRO A 464 -46.99 13.26 -14.36
CA PRO A 464 -46.64 12.96 -15.76
C PRO A 464 -45.58 13.91 -16.32
N GLY A 465 -44.55 13.34 -16.95
CA GLY A 465 -43.49 14.12 -17.61
C GLY A 465 -43.87 14.49 -19.04
N ARG A 466 -43.75 15.78 -19.40
CA ARG A 466 -43.88 16.26 -20.79
C ARG A 466 -42.90 17.39 -21.12
N GLY A 467 -41.81 17.04 -21.81
CA GLY A 467 -40.93 18.02 -22.45
C GLY A 467 -39.59 18.19 -21.76
N TRP A 468 -39.04 19.40 -21.87
CA TRP A 468 -37.73 19.78 -21.34
C TRP A 468 -37.81 20.30 -19.90
N TYR A 469 -36.82 19.90 -19.10
CA TYR A 469 -36.64 20.34 -17.72
C TYR A 469 -35.23 20.87 -17.52
N VAL A 470 -35.11 21.83 -16.60
CA VAL A 470 -33.83 22.31 -16.10
C VAL A 470 -33.34 21.30 -15.07
N ALA A 471 -32.12 20.80 -15.26
CA ALA A 471 -31.44 19.91 -14.31
C ALA A 471 -30.30 20.67 -13.63
N SER A 472 -30.13 20.47 -12.32
CA SER A 472 -29.02 21.05 -11.56
C SER A 472 -27.75 20.28 -11.87
N GLY A 473 -26.70 20.98 -12.30
CA GLY A 473 -25.39 20.44 -12.62
C GLY A 473 -24.31 20.87 -11.63
N GLU A 474 -23.39 19.97 -11.32
CA GLU A 474 -22.22 20.22 -10.48
C GLU A 474 -20.99 19.52 -11.05
N LEU A 475 -19.88 20.24 -11.16
CA LEU A 475 -18.58 19.73 -11.60
C LEU A 475 -17.54 19.99 -10.52
N GLU A 476 -16.94 18.93 -10.00
CA GLU A 476 -15.84 18.95 -9.04
C GLU A 476 -14.57 18.41 -9.71
N VAL A 477 -13.50 19.20 -9.72
CA VAL A 477 -12.22 18.85 -10.36
C VAL A 477 -11.08 18.97 -9.37
N GLY A 478 -9.95 18.34 -9.63
CA GLY A 478 -8.78 18.53 -8.78
C GLY A 478 -8.80 17.73 -7.48
N ARG A 479 -9.67 16.72 -7.35
CA ARG A 479 -9.80 15.95 -6.11
C ARG A 479 -8.69 14.91 -6.00
N GLY A 480 -8.18 14.68 -4.79
CA GLY A 480 -7.18 13.64 -4.49
C GLY A 480 -5.73 14.13 -4.54
N ASN A 481 -4.81 13.19 -4.69
CA ASN A 481 -3.37 13.45 -4.66
C ASN A 481 -2.83 13.61 -6.08
N TYR A 482 -2.05 14.66 -6.34
CA TYR A 482 -1.40 14.89 -7.63
C TYR A 482 0.08 14.55 -7.54
N ARG A 483 0.60 13.92 -8.59
CA ARG A 483 2.03 13.67 -8.76
C ARG A 483 2.58 14.81 -9.59
N ASP A 484 3.49 15.60 -9.03
CA ASP A 484 4.27 16.59 -9.77
C ASP A 484 5.37 15.92 -10.61
#